data_AF-A0A1W2GK24-F1
#
_entry.id   AF-A0A1W2GK24-F1
#
_cell.length_a   1.000
_cell.length_b   1.000
_cell.length_c   1.000
_cell.angle_alpha   90.00
_cell.angle_beta   90.00
_cell.angle_gamma   90.00
#
_symmetry.space_group_name_H-M   'P 1'
#
loop_
_entity.id
_entity.type
_entity.pdbx_description
1 polymer ?
#
loop_
_entity_poly.entity_id
_entity_poly.type
_entity_poly.pdbx_seq_one_letter_code
_entity_poly.pdbx_strand_id
1 'polypeptide(L)'
;MRYLNIIAILWILNSCSTPNSKTANDETPMDSVTVEQAILTEPTLESDMASEQEIEEELPVTFDSTGRPSRPVFKNVQVDTSELFGIWTVDPTGPHADFVLSKEGYYVVDSDGGGTVPFILDGKTLTLFNEEFKQDLEILSTKNDSLRTYIKEYDYEATYTRWKN
;
A
#
# COMPACT_ATOMS: atom_id res chain seq x y z
N MET A 1 -0.64 39.10 30.53
CA MET A 1 0.31 38.63 31.56
C MET A 1 0.88 37.29 31.10
N ARG A 2 2.08 36.89 31.53
CA ARG A 2 2.74 35.65 31.08
C ARG A 2 2.59 34.58 32.17
N TYR A 3 2.01 33.43 31.83
CA TYR A 3 2.07 32.22 32.67
C TYR A 3 2.53 31.06 31.79
N LEU A 4 3.74 30.57 32.06
CA LEU A 4 4.42 29.53 31.31
C LEU A 4 4.37 28.24 32.13
N ASN A 5 3.31 27.44 31.95
CA ASN A 5 3.18 26.15 32.62
C ASN A 5 4.06 25.10 31.94
N ILE A 6 5.25 24.89 32.48
CA ILE A 6 6.14 23.79 32.09
C ILE A 6 5.78 22.57 32.92
N ILE A 7 4.99 21.66 32.36
CA ILE A 7 4.76 20.33 32.94
C ILE A 7 5.82 19.38 32.38
N ALA A 8 6.75 18.95 33.23
CA ALA A 8 7.78 17.99 32.85
C ALA A 8 7.21 16.57 32.82
N ILE A 9 7.15 15.96 31.63
CA ILE A 9 6.72 14.57 31.46
C ILE A 9 7.92 13.64 31.72
N LEU A 10 7.78 12.78 32.73
CA LEU A 10 8.83 11.87 33.18
C LEU A 10 8.79 10.56 32.39
N TRP A 11 9.65 10.42 31.38
CA TRP A 11 9.76 9.20 30.58
C TRP A 11 10.44 8.08 31.37
N ILE A 12 9.69 7.01 31.68
CA ILE A 12 10.23 5.79 32.29
C ILE A 12 10.75 4.88 31.17
N LEU A 13 12.07 4.67 31.15
CA LEU A 13 12.74 3.79 30.19
C LEU A 13 12.47 2.31 30.52
N ASN A 14 11.57 1.66 29.78
CA ASN A 14 11.51 0.20 29.71
C ASN A 14 12.53 -0.30 28.68
N SER A 15 13.77 -0.51 29.12
CA SER A 15 14.77 -1.26 28.35
C SER A 15 14.55 -2.76 28.55
N CYS A 16 14.32 -3.50 27.47
CA CYS A 16 14.36 -4.96 27.47
C CYS A 16 15.37 -5.43 26.41
N SER A 17 16.39 -6.16 26.86
CA SER A 17 17.57 -6.51 26.06
C SER A 17 17.40 -7.80 25.26
N THR A 18 17.76 -7.78 23.98
CA THR A 18 18.00 -9.01 23.21
C THR A 18 19.40 -9.58 23.51
N PRO A 19 19.52 -10.83 24.00
CA PRO A 19 20.79 -11.55 24.01
C PRO A 19 21.08 -12.10 22.60
N ASN A 20 22.35 -12.05 22.18
CA ASN A 20 22.77 -12.41 20.82
C ASN A 20 23.78 -13.57 20.83
N SER A 21 23.97 -14.18 19.66
CA SER A 21 25.00 -15.18 19.28
C SER A 21 24.90 -16.60 19.86
N LYS A 22 25.06 -17.58 18.96
CA LYS A 22 26.32 -18.37 18.90
C LYS A 22 26.55 -19.02 17.52
N THR A 23 27.64 -18.61 16.89
CA THR A 23 28.43 -19.35 15.89
C THR A 23 29.24 -20.47 16.57
N ALA A 24 29.87 -21.45 15.89
CA ALA A 24 29.79 -22.02 14.53
C ALA A 24 30.57 -23.38 14.56
N ASN A 25 31.09 -23.84 13.41
CA ASN A 25 31.99 -24.99 13.22
C ASN A 25 31.29 -26.39 13.26
N ASP A 26 31.77 -27.45 12.59
CA ASP A 26 33.00 -27.59 11.79
C ASP A 26 32.86 -28.55 10.57
N GLU A 27 33.94 -28.71 9.81
CA GLU A 27 33.99 -29.06 8.38
C GLU A 27 34.17 -30.56 7.98
N THR A 28 33.45 -30.98 6.92
CA THR A 28 33.94 -31.81 5.78
C THR A 28 34.27 -33.33 5.99
N PRO A 29 34.76 -34.11 4.97
CA PRO A 29 33.93 -34.55 3.83
C PRO A 29 34.13 -36.04 3.40
N MET A 30 33.49 -36.41 2.27
CA MET A 30 33.96 -37.37 1.25
C MET A 30 33.89 -38.89 1.50
N ASP A 31 33.15 -39.60 0.63
CA ASP A 31 33.72 -40.69 -0.18
C ASP A 31 32.98 -40.80 -1.53
N SER A 32 33.51 -41.58 -2.48
CA SER A 32 33.11 -41.59 -3.90
C SER A 32 32.98 -43.01 -4.51
N VAL A 33 31.99 -43.22 -5.38
CA VAL A 33 31.85 -44.47 -6.18
C VAL A 33 31.36 -44.15 -7.61
N THR A 34 31.92 -44.85 -8.59
CA THR A 34 31.59 -44.83 -10.03
C THR A 34 31.95 -46.20 -10.66
N VAL A 35 31.51 -46.58 -11.87
CA VAL A 35 30.70 -45.84 -12.86
C VAL A 35 29.21 -46.23 -12.75
N GLU A 36 28.43 -46.82 -13.66
CA GLU A 36 28.55 -47.29 -15.05
C GLU A 36 27.42 -46.73 -15.93
N GLN A 37 27.58 -46.75 -17.26
CA GLN A 37 26.59 -46.26 -18.21
C GLN A 37 25.78 -47.42 -18.82
N ALA A 38 24.47 -47.21 -19.01
CA ALA A 38 23.67 -47.94 -19.98
C ALA A 38 22.94 -46.94 -20.89
N ILE A 39 23.23 -46.97 -22.19
CA ILE A 39 22.56 -46.14 -23.19
C ILE A 39 21.29 -46.86 -23.63
N LEU A 40 20.15 -46.16 -23.58
CA LEU A 40 18.94 -46.56 -24.31
C LEU A 40 18.34 -45.33 -25.00
N THR A 41 17.95 -45.50 -26.26
CA THR A 41 17.51 -44.41 -27.15
C THR A 41 16.06 -44.00 -26.86
N GLU A 42 15.69 -42.81 -27.33
CA GLU A 42 14.40 -42.13 -27.19
C GLU A 42 13.15 -42.99 -27.47
N PRO A 43 11.99 -42.55 -26.98
CA PRO A 43 11.12 -41.82 -27.91
C PRO A 43 10.82 -40.39 -27.48
N THR A 44 10.85 -39.48 -28.46
CA THR A 44 10.47 -38.07 -28.32
C THR A 44 8.99 -37.97 -27.95
N LEU A 45 8.67 -37.20 -26.92
CA LEU A 45 7.29 -36.86 -26.56
C LEU A 45 7.24 -35.35 -26.31
N GLU A 46 6.87 -34.60 -27.34
CA GLU A 46 6.62 -33.16 -27.27
C GLU A 46 5.37 -32.94 -26.41
N SER A 47 5.56 -32.76 -25.11
CA SER A 47 4.54 -32.20 -24.24
C SER A 47 4.50 -30.69 -24.46
N ASP A 48 3.67 -30.25 -25.41
CA ASP A 48 3.26 -28.85 -25.52
C ASP A 48 2.56 -28.45 -24.21
N MET A 49 3.35 -27.97 -23.25
CA MET A 49 2.85 -27.24 -22.09
C MET A 49 2.41 -25.85 -22.54
N ALA A 50 1.33 -25.82 -23.33
CA ALA A 50 0.47 -24.67 -23.44
C ALA A 50 -0.03 -24.34 -22.02
N SER A 51 0.67 -23.40 -21.37
CA SER A 51 0.22 -22.85 -20.11
C SER A 51 -1.08 -22.11 -20.37
N GLU A 52 -2.21 -22.79 -20.17
CA GLU A 52 -3.52 -22.17 -20.10
C GLU A 52 -3.48 -21.14 -18.97
N GLN A 53 -3.21 -19.89 -19.33
CA GLN A 53 -3.39 -18.76 -18.43
C GLN A 53 -4.89 -18.62 -18.25
N GLU A 54 -5.37 -19.15 -17.12
CA GLU A 54 -6.76 -19.06 -16.69
C GLU A 54 -7.15 -17.57 -16.70
N ILE A 55 -7.96 -17.19 -17.69
CA ILE A 55 -8.41 -15.81 -17.85
C ILE A 55 -9.45 -15.57 -16.78
N GLU A 56 -8.98 -15.05 -15.64
CA GLU A 56 -9.84 -14.56 -14.57
C GLU A 56 -10.69 -13.41 -15.12
N GLU A 57 -11.93 -13.73 -15.54
CA GLU A 57 -12.87 -12.75 -16.08
C GLU A 57 -13.20 -11.72 -14.99
N GLU A 58 -12.54 -10.55 -15.06
CA GLU A 58 -12.79 -9.45 -14.14
C GLU A 58 -14.28 -9.12 -14.09
N LEU A 59 -14.91 -9.42 -12.94
CA LEU A 59 -16.33 -9.15 -12.74
C LEU A 59 -16.64 -7.66 -13.00
N PRO A 60 -17.80 -7.37 -13.62
CA PRO A 60 -18.20 -6.01 -13.93
C PRO A 60 -18.33 -5.20 -12.64
N VAL A 61 -17.83 -3.96 -12.67
CA VAL A 61 -17.95 -3.04 -11.52
C VAL A 61 -19.43 -2.79 -11.24
N THR A 62 -19.87 -3.20 -10.06
CA THR A 62 -21.18 -2.87 -9.51
C THR A 62 -21.06 -1.64 -8.61
N PHE A 63 -22.18 -0.98 -8.35
CA PHE A 63 -22.28 0.17 -7.46
C PHE A 63 -23.40 -0.07 -6.46
N ASP A 64 -23.19 0.33 -5.20
CA ASP A 64 -24.22 0.27 -4.16
C ASP A 64 -25.21 1.45 -4.26
N SER A 65 -26.16 1.51 -3.32
CA SER A 65 -27.15 2.60 -3.26
C SER A 65 -26.58 3.97 -2.88
N THR A 66 -25.32 4.05 -2.46
CA THR A 66 -24.59 5.32 -2.21
C THR A 66 -23.77 5.76 -3.44
N GLY A 67 -23.65 4.90 -4.45
CA GLY A 67 -22.76 5.10 -5.59
C GLY A 67 -21.30 4.72 -5.32
N ARG A 68 -21.02 3.99 -4.22
CA ARG A 68 -19.71 3.39 -3.94
C ARG A 68 -19.53 2.19 -4.89
N PRO A 69 -18.42 2.10 -5.65
CA PRO A 69 -18.16 0.96 -6.52
C PRO A 69 -17.75 -0.28 -5.71
N SER A 70 -17.83 -1.48 -6.29
CA SER A 70 -17.38 -2.73 -5.64
C SER A 70 -15.85 -2.90 -5.59
N ARG A 71 -15.10 -2.14 -6.39
CA ARG A 71 -13.64 -2.09 -6.46
C ARG A 71 -13.19 -0.72 -6.98
N PRO A 72 -11.91 -0.30 -6.83
CA PRO A 72 -11.46 0.99 -7.35
C PRO A 72 -11.71 1.15 -8.85
N VAL A 73 -12.12 2.35 -9.26
CA VAL A 73 -12.51 2.63 -10.65
C VAL A 73 -11.63 3.73 -11.24
N PHE A 74 -10.91 3.39 -12.31
CA PHE A 74 -10.04 4.31 -13.03
C PHE A 74 -10.69 4.76 -14.34
N LYS A 75 -10.78 6.07 -14.56
CA LYS A 75 -11.37 6.68 -15.76
C LYS A 75 -10.51 7.85 -16.22
N ASN A 76 -10.26 7.95 -17.53
CA ASN A 76 -9.67 9.15 -18.18
C ASN A 76 -8.40 9.72 -17.50
N VAL A 77 -7.60 8.88 -16.82
CA VAL A 77 -6.65 9.30 -15.77
C VAL A 77 -5.61 10.29 -16.29
N GLN A 78 -5.42 11.40 -15.55
CA GLN A 78 -4.58 12.55 -15.91
C GLN A 78 -3.54 12.89 -14.82
N VAL A 79 -3.26 11.94 -13.94
CA VAL A 79 -2.28 12.04 -12.85
C VAL A 79 -1.34 10.84 -12.90
N ASP A 80 -0.11 10.99 -12.42
CA ASP A 80 0.81 9.86 -12.27
C ASP A 80 0.40 9.05 -11.04
N THR A 81 -0.13 7.84 -11.27
CA THR A 81 -0.58 6.97 -10.18
C THR A 81 0.58 6.38 -9.37
N SER A 82 1.80 6.33 -9.92
CA SER A 82 2.99 5.89 -9.19
C SER A 82 3.46 6.94 -8.18
N GLU A 83 3.27 8.23 -8.47
CA GLU A 83 3.46 9.31 -7.49
C GLU A 83 2.28 9.40 -6.50
N LEU A 84 1.04 9.19 -6.96
CA LEU A 84 -0.18 9.32 -6.14
C LEU A 84 -0.31 8.26 -5.04
N PHE A 85 0.02 6.99 -5.33
CA PHE A 85 -0.13 5.91 -4.36
C PHE A 85 0.92 6.00 -3.25
N GLY A 86 0.49 5.81 -2.00
CA GLY A 86 1.32 6.02 -0.81
C GLY A 86 0.56 6.11 0.50
N ILE A 87 1.32 6.37 1.56
CA ILE A 87 0.84 6.71 2.90
C ILE A 87 1.03 8.22 3.07
N TRP A 88 -0.02 8.94 3.43
CA TRP A 88 -0.10 10.40 3.34
C TRP A 88 -0.49 11.05 4.68
N THR A 89 0.20 12.13 5.04
CA THR A 89 -0.07 12.91 6.26
C THR A 89 0.06 14.42 6.06
N VAL A 90 -0.81 15.20 6.69
CA VAL A 90 -0.64 16.65 6.88
C VAL A 90 0.41 16.98 7.95
N ASP A 91 0.64 16.09 8.91
CA ASP A 91 1.65 16.21 9.96
C ASP A 91 2.71 15.10 9.86
N PRO A 92 3.86 15.35 9.22
CA PRO A 92 4.97 14.40 9.16
C PRO A 92 5.72 14.22 10.50
N THR A 93 5.32 14.92 11.56
CA THR A 93 5.79 14.71 12.94
C THR A 93 4.77 13.98 13.82
N GLY A 94 3.58 13.70 13.29
CA GLY A 94 2.53 12.94 13.96
C GLY A 94 2.88 11.44 14.11
N PRO A 95 2.33 10.75 15.13
CA PRO A 95 2.60 9.34 15.38
C PRO A 95 2.01 8.40 14.31
N HIS A 96 1.04 8.90 13.54
CA HIS A 96 0.27 8.17 12.52
C HIS A 96 0.18 9.02 11.24
N ALA A 97 -0.25 8.41 10.15
CA ALA A 97 -0.63 9.11 8.93
C ALA A 97 -2.15 9.35 8.89
N ASP A 98 -2.64 10.23 8.00
CA ASP A 98 -4.08 10.43 7.83
C ASP A 98 -4.70 9.22 7.10
N PHE A 99 -4.13 8.86 5.96
CA PHE A 99 -4.67 7.81 5.09
C PHE A 99 -3.60 7.08 4.28
N VAL A 100 -3.98 5.91 3.77
CA VAL A 100 -3.27 5.15 2.74
C VAL A 100 -4.12 5.10 1.48
N LEU A 101 -3.48 5.23 0.31
CA LEU A 101 -4.10 5.11 -1.00
C LEU A 101 -3.24 4.23 -1.90
N SER A 102 -3.81 3.16 -2.44
CA SER A 102 -3.15 2.20 -3.32
C SER A 102 -4.01 1.89 -4.56
N LYS A 103 -3.62 0.90 -5.39
CA LYS A 103 -4.45 0.47 -6.53
C LYS A 103 -5.65 -0.38 -6.09
N GLU A 104 -5.59 -0.98 -4.90
CA GLU A 104 -6.58 -1.88 -4.30
C GLU A 104 -7.69 -1.11 -3.54
N GLY A 105 -7.40 0.10 -3.07
CA GLY A 105 -8.36 0.98 -2.40
C GLY A 105 -7.68 2.07 -1.57
N TYR A 106 -8.41 2.60 -0.59
CA TYR A 106 -7.88 3.54 0.39
C TYR A 106 -8.38 3.18 1.79
N TYR A 107 -7.71 3.64 2.84
CA TYR A 107 -8.23 3.60 4.21
C TYR A 107 -7.70 4.76 5.06
N VAL A 108 -8.46 5.18 6.07
CA VAL A 108 -8.06 6.15 7.09
C VAL A 108 -7.40 5.38 8.24
N VAL A 109 -6.21 5.82 8.69
CA VAL A 109 -5.35 4.98 9.54
C VAL A 109 -5.88 4.83 10.98
N ASP A 110 -6.55 5.86 11.50
CA ASP A 110 -7.14 5.90 12.86
C ASP A 110 -8.67 5.64 12.82
N SER A 111 -9.11 4.75 11.94
CA SER A 111 -10.51 4.29 11.84
C SER A 111 -10.66 2.93 12.50
N ASP A 112 -11.61 2.81 13.44
CA ASP A 112 -11.92 1.59 14.22
C ASP A 112 -12.54 0.44 13.38
N GLY A 113 -11.78 -0.05 12.38
CA GLY A 113 -12.07 -1.28 11.65
C GLY A 113 -12.69 -1.16 10.26
N GLY A 114 -12.80 0.04 9.69
CA GLY A 114 -13.45 0.29 8.38
C GLY A 114 -12.84 -0.44 7.16
N GLY A 115 -11.62 -0.96 7.28
CA GLY A 115 -10.94 -1.73 6.24
C GLY A 115 -10.53 -0.91 5.02
N THR A 116 -10.12 -1.60 3.93
CA THR A 116 -9.82 -0.96 2.65
C THR A 116 -11.10 -0.72 1.87
N VAL A 117 -11.37 0.54 1.56
CA VAL A 117 -12.58 1.00 0.85
C VAL A 117 -12.22 1.40 -0.58
N PRO A 118 -13.04 1.06 -1.59
CA PRO A 118 -12.77 1.46 -2.98
C PRO A 118 -13.09 2.94 -3.24
N PHE A 119 -12.44 3.50 -4.27
CA PHE A 119 -12.54 4.90 -4.70
C PHE A 119 -12.84 5.01 -6.21
N ILE A 120 -13.10 6.22 -6.69
CA ILE A 120 -13.12 6.52 -8.14
C ILE A 120 -12.04 7.57 -8.43
N LEU A 121 -11.19 7.33 -9.42
CA LEU A 121 -10.25 8.31 -9.97
C LEU A 121 -10.67 8.61 -11.43
N ASP A 122 -11.30 9.76 -11.65
CA ASP A 122 -11.74 10.23 -12.97
C ASP A 122 -10.97 11.50 -13.37
N GLY A 123 -10.06 11.37 -14.34
CA GLY A 123 -9.14 12.43 -14.72
C GLY A 123 -8.18 12.80 -13.59
N LYS A 124 -8.51 13.85 -12.86
CA LYS A 124 -7.79 14.34 -11.67
C LYS A 124 -8.63 14.30 -10.40
N THR A 125 -9.91 13.95 -10.50
CA THR A 125 -10.82 13.91 -9.35
C THR A 125 -10.74 12.54 -8.68
N LEU A 126 -10.33 12.53 -7.43
CA LEU A 126 -10.36 11.37 -6.55
C LEU A 126 -11.60 11.46 -5.64
N THR A 127 -12.57 10.57 -5.88
CA THR A 127 -13.75 10.40 -5.02
C THR A 127 -13.47 9.33 -3.96
N LEU A 128 -13.46 9.75 -2.69
CA LEU A 128 -13.38 8.87 -1.52
C LEU A 128 -14.79 8.63 -0.92
N PHE A 129 -14.98 7.50 -0.24
CA PHE A 129 -16.28 7.03 0.26
C PHE A 129 -16.17 6.54 1.71
N ASN A 130 -16.25 7.45 2.68
CA ASN A 130 -16.32 7.06 4.09
C ASN A 130 -17.73 6.53 4.41
N GLU A 131 -17.93 5.98 5.62
CA GLU A 131 -19.21 5.36 6.02
C GLU A 131 -20.38 6.36 5.96
N GLU A 132 -20.15 7.60 6.40
CA GLU A 132 -21.19 8.64 6.48
C GLU A 132 -21.20 9.61 5.29
N PHE A 133 -20.11 9.71 4.50
CA PHE A 133 -19.97 10.73 3.46
C PHE A 133 -19.08 10.34 2.27
N LYS A 134 -19.37 10.94 1.11
CA LYS A 134 -18.54 10.92 -0.10
C LYS A 134 -17.81 12.25 -0.24
N GLN A 135 -16.50 12.23 -0.47
CA GLN A 135 -15.69 13.44 -0.65
C GLN A 135 -15.00 13.44 -2.02
N ASP A 136 -15.06 14.57 -2.74
CA ASP A 136 -14.37 14.76 -4.02
C ASP A 136 -13.16 15.68 -3.86
N LEU A 137 -11.99 15.16 -4.22
CA LEU A 137 -10.68 15.82 -4.15
C LEU A 137 -10.14 16.05 -5.56
N GLU A 138 -9.89 17.29 -5.97
CA GLU A 138 -9.17 17.57 -7.22
C GLU A 138 -7.66 17.53 -6.98
N ILE A 139 -6.94 16.63 -7.65
CA ILE A 139 -5.48 16.47 -7.51
C ILE A 139 -4.77 17.59 -8.29
N LEU A 140 -4.09 18.47 -7.55
CA LEU A 140 -3.30 19.59 -8.09
C LEU A 140 -1.85 19.17 -8.40
N SER A 141 -1.26 18.31 -7.57
CA SER A 141 0.09 17.76 -7.77
C SER A 141 0.38 16.54 -6.88
N THR A 142 1.35 15.74 -7.29
CA THR A 142 1.81 14.49 -6.63
C THR A 142 3.33 14.45 -6.38
N LYS A 143 4.03 15.53 -6.74
CA LYS A 143 5.49 15.56 -6.93
C LYS A 143 6.28 15.70 -5.64
N ASN A 144 7.51 15.18 -5.64
CA ASN A 144 8.50 15.36 -4.57
C ASN A 144 7.98 14.94 -3.18
N ASP A 145 7.32 13.77 -3.09
CA ASP A 145 6.67 13.29 -1.87
C ASP A 145 5.59 14.21 -1.28
N SER A 146 4.96 15.04 -2.13
CA SER A 146 3.83 15.89 -1.73
C SER A 146 2.61 15.71 -2.64
N LEU A 147 1.48 15.41 -2.01
CA LEU A 147 0.16 15.36 -2.63
C LEU A 147 -0.58 16.65 -2.28
N ARG A 148 -0.87 17.48 -3.28
CA ARG A 148 -1.73 18.67 -3.16
C ARG A 148 -3.09 18.39 -3.75
N THR A 149 -4.14 18.62 -2.98
CA THR A 149 -5.54 18.49 -3.44
C THR A 149 -6.34 19.75 -3.13
N TYR A 150 -7.40 19.98 -3.90
CA TYR A 150 -8.43 20.97 -3.60
C TYR A 150 -9.73 20.25 -3.20
N ILE A 151 -10.22 20.54 -2.00
CA ILE A 151 -11.42 19.94 -1.41
C ILE A 151 -12.59 20.88 -1.71
N LYS A 152 -13.31 20.58 -2.79
CA LYS A 152 -14.33 21.46 -3.36
C LYS A 152 -15.50 21.79 -2.42
N GLU A 153 -15.79 20.91 -1.45
CA GLU A 153 -16.84 21.11 -0.44
C GLU A 153 -16.51 22.24 0.55
N TYR A 154 -15.22 22.48 0.82
CA TYR A 154 -14.75 23.39 1.86
C TYR A 154 -13.95 24.60 1.33
N ASP A 155 -13.84 24.75 0.00
CA ASP A 155 -13.03 25.81 -0.67
C ASP A 155 -11.59 25.87 -0.12
N TYR A 156 -10.97 24.68 0.01
CA TYR A 156 -9.72 24.49 0.76
C TYR A 156 -8.70 23.67 -0.03
N GLU A 157 -7.45 24.15 -0.10
CA GLU A 157 -6.31 23.33 -0.55
C GLU A 157 -5.69 22.57 0.62
N ALA A 158 -5.67 21.24 0.53
CA ALA A 158 -4.89 20.39 1.43
C ALA A 158 -3.52 20.06 0.81
N THR A 159 -2.49 20.00 1.65
CA THR A 159 -1.15 19.55 1.25
C THR A 159 -0.71 18.45 2.20
N TYR A 160 -0.59 17.23 1.66
CA TYR A 160 -0.06 16.07 2.36
C TYR A 160 1.39 15.84 1.96
N THR A 161 2.11 15.15 2.84
CA THR A 161 3.47 14.65 2.64
C THR A 161 3.50 13.14 2.80
N ARG A 162 4.39 12.46 2.07
CA ARG A 162 4.54 11.00 2.17
C ARG A 162 5.11 10.65 3.55
N TRP A 163 4.39 9.84 4.32
CA TRP A 163 4.80 9.37 5.65
C TRP A 163 5.93 8.34 5.55
N LYS A 164 6.86 8.34 6.52
CA LYS A 164 8.17 7.63 6.45
C LYS A 164 8.66 7.09 7.81
N ASN A 165 7.76 6.92 8.76
CA ASN A 165 8.08 6.50 10.15
C ASN A 165 8.08 4.98 10.30
#